data_AF-A0A355RIW3-F1
#
_entry.id   AF-A0A355RIW3-F1
#
_cell.length_a   1.000
_cell.length_b   1.000
_cell.length_c   1.000
_cell.angle_alpha   90.00
_cell.angle_beta   90.00
_cell.angle_gamma   90.00
#
_symmetry.space_group_name_H-M   'P 1'
#
loop_
_entity.id
_entity.type
_entity.pdbx_description
1 polymer ?
#
loop_
_entity_poly.entity_id
_entity_poly.type
_entity_poly.pdbx_seq_one_letter_code
_entity_poly.pdbx_strand_id
1 'polypeptide(L)' 'MIYQMADTAMNPRQTVRDIIGRPLEFYLGMRGDKKEARIVELLEMIELDASFLARLPGELSGGQKQR' A
#
# COMPACT_ATOMS: atom_id res chain seq x y z
N MET A 1 12.82 17.43 -4.35
CA MET A 1 13.70 16.29 -4.04
C MET A 1 12.81 15.08 -3.92
N ILE A 2 12.76 14.21 -4.94
CA ILE A 2 11.95 12.98 -4.91
C ILE A 2 12.67 12.03 -3.95
N TYR A 3 12.02 11.65 -2.85
CA TYR A 3 12.60 10.81 -1.81
C TYR A 3 12.97 9.43 -2.41
N GLN A 4 14.28 9.16 -2.55
CA GLN A 4 14.82 7.88 -3.05
C GLN A 4 14.84 6.78 -1.98
N MET A 5 13.76 6.66 -1.23
CA MET A 5 13.68 5.85 -0.02
C MET A 5 12.44 4.95 -0.05
N ALA A 6 12.09 4.41 -1.23
CA ALA A 6 11.01 3.43 -1.35
C ALA A 6 11.21 2.24 -0.40
N ASP A 7 12.46 1.82 -0.19
CA ASP A 7 12.81 0.71 0.70
C ASP A 7 12.70 1.04 2.20
N THR A 8 12.72 2.32 2.61
CA THR A 8 12.60 2.72 4.03
C THR A 8 11.22 3.28 4.39
N ALA A 9 10.38 3.62 3.41
CA ALA A 9 9.01 4.09 3.65
C ALA A 9 8.05 2.95 4.04
N MET A 10 8.31 1.73 3.57
CA MET A 10 7.47 0.56 3.82
C MET A 10 7.97 -0.25 5.03
N ASN A 11 7.09 -0.53 5.99
CA ASN A 11 7.43 -1.45 7.08
C ASN A 11 7.49 -2.89 6.54
N PRO A 12 8.66 -3.57 6.60
CA PRO A 12 8.84 -4.89 5.99
C PRO A 12 8.02 -6.00 6.66
N ARG A 13 7.46 -5.76 7.86
CA ARG A 13 6.64 -6.71 8.61
C ARG A 13 5.14 -6.56 8.37
N GLN A 14 4.74 -5.70 7.44
CA GLN A 14 3.35 -5.35 7.20
C GLN A 14 3.03 -5.53 5.74
N THR A 15 1.81 -6.02 5.49
CA THR A 15 1.35 -6.21 4.11
C THR A 15 1.09 -4.87 3.44
N VAL A 16 1.05 -4.84 2.10
CA VAL A 16 0.63 -3.66 1.34
C VAL A 16 -0.73 -3.16 1.83
N ARG A 17 -1.68 -4.07 2.11
CA ARG A 17 -2.97 -3.74 2.71
C ARG A 17 -2.82 -2.97 4.03
N ASP A 18 -1.95 -3.42 4.94
CA ASP A 18 -1.76 -2.79 6.25
C ASP A 18 -1.04 -1.44 6.16
N ILE A 19 -0.15 -1.29 5.18
CA ILE A 19 0.62 -0.07 4.93
C ILE A 19 -0.32 1.04 4.44
N ILE A 20 -1.23 0.73 3.51
CA ILE A 20 -2.19 1.70 2.97
C ILE A 20 -3.41 1.87 3.89
N GLY A 21 -3.92 0.76 4.42
CA GLY A 21 -5.17 0.71 5.17
C GLY A 21 -5.13 1.39 6.54
N ARG A 22 -4.01 1.32 7.27
CA ARG A 22 -3.92 1.96 8.60
C ARG A 22 -4.00 3.49 8.53
N PRO A 23 -3.29 4.17 7.62
CA PRO A 23 -3.49 5.61 7.41
C PRO A 23 -4.93 5.98 7.04
N LEU A 24 -5.60 5.20 6.18
CA LEU A 24 -7.01 5.46 5.82
C LEU A 24 -7.93 5.33 7.04
N GLU A 25 -7.68 4.36 7.91
CA GLU A 25 -8.45 4.19 9.14
C GLU A 25 -8.16 5.30 10.15
N PHE A 26 -6.89 5.64 10.37
CA PHE A 26 -6.47 6.59 11.39
C PHE A 26 -6.82 8.04 11.04
N TYR A 27 -6.58 8.46 9.79
CA TYR A 27 -6.77 9.86 9.38
C TYR A 27 -8.14 10.12 8.75
N LEU A 28 -8.73 9.13 8.08
CA LEU A 28 -10.00 9.30 7.34
C LEU A 28 -11.17 8.52 7.96
N GLY A 29 -10.94 7.77 9.06
CA GLY A 29 -11.99 7.00 9.74
C GLY A 29 -12.60 5.88 8.89
N MET A 30 -11.94 5.47 7.80
CA MET A 30 -12.47 4.46 6.89
C MET A 30 -12.42 3.06 7.52
N ARG A 31 -13.49 2.29 7.37
CA ARG A 31 -13.62 0.94 7.95
C ARG A 31 -14.39 -0.01 7.01
N GLY A 32 -14.23 -1.31 7.25
CA GLY A 32 -14.92 -2.38 6.53
C GLY A 32 -14.72 -2.29 5.01
N ASP A 33 -15.77 -2.61 4.27
CA ASP A 33 -15.75 -2.70 2.80
C ASP A 33 -15.36 -1.38 2.13
N LYS A 34 -15.73 -0.24 2.72
CA LYS A 34 -15.33 1.09 2.20
C LYS A 34 -13.82 1.29 2.24
N LYS A 35 -13.17 0.82 3.31
CA LYS A 35 -11.70 0.87 3.41
C LYS A 35 -11.07 -0.04 2.38
N GLU A 36 -11.57 -1.28 2.25
CA GLU A 36 -11.01 -2.26 1.33
C GLU A 36 -11.13 -1.81 -0.13
N ALA A 37 -12.30 -1.32 -0.54
CA ALA A 37 -12.51 -0.76 -1.87
C ALA A 37 -11.54 0.40 -2.15
N ARG A 38 -11.34 1.30 -1.17
CA ARG A 38 -10.41 2.42 -1.33
C ARG A 38 -8.96 1.98 -1.45
N ILE A 39 -8.53 0.93 -0.74
CA ILE A 39 -7.18 0.39 -0.89
C ILE A 39 -6.98 -0.16 -2.30
N VAL A 40 -7.95 -0.89 -2.85
CA VAL A 40 -7.88 -1.41 -4.22
C VAL A 40 -7.80 -0.27 -5.24
N GLU A 41 -8.66 0.74 -5.13
CA GLU A 41 -8.60 1.93 -6.00
C GLU A 41 -7.22 2.59 -5.98
N LEU A 42 -6.61 2.73 -4.80
CA LEU A 42 -5.28 3.33 -4.66
C LEU A 42 -4.18 2.49 -5.31
N LEU A 43 -4.28 1.15 -5.25
CA LEU A 43 -3.36 0.27 -5.97
C LEU A 43 -3.54 0.38 -7.48
N GLU A 44 -4.78 0.42 -7.96
CA GLU A 44 -5.07 0.53 -9.39
C GLU A 44 -4.56 1.85 -9.98
N MET A 45 -4.64 2.96 -9.21
CA MET A 45 -4.07 4.26 -9.61
C MET A 45 -2.56 4.22 -9.87
N ILE A 46 -1.86 3.26 -9.28
CA ILE A 46 -0.43 3.05 -9.46
C ILE A 46 -0.14 1.79 -10.29
N GLU A 47 -1.11 1.29 -11.06
CA GLU A 47 -1.00 0.12 -11.93
C GLU A 47 -0.63 -1.17 -11.18
N LEU A 48 -1.12 -1.32 -9.94
CA LEU A 48 -1.07 -2.56 -9.17
C LEU A 48 -2.49 -3.08 -8.94
N ASP A 49 -2.68 -4.39 -9.08
CA ASP A 49 -3.98 -5.01 -8.84
C ASP A 49 -4.12 -5.52 -7.38
N ALA A 50 -5.32 -5.98 -7.03
CA ALA A 50 -5.63 -6.48 -5.68
C ALA A 50 -4.79 -7.69 -5.23
N SER A 51 -4.10 -8.42 -6.12
CA SER A 51 -3.22 -9.53 -5.76
C SER A 51 -2.00 -9.09 -4.95
N PHE A 52 -1.72 -7.79 -4.91
CA PHE A 52 -0.63 -7.20 -4.12
C PHE A 52 -1.00 -6.97 -2.66
N LEU A 53 -2.29 -6.95 -2.30
CA LEU A 53 -2.76 -6.60 -0.96
C LEU A 53 -2.12 -7.42 0.15
N ALA A 54 -1.96 -8.73 -0.07
CA ALA A 54 -1.40 -9.65 0.91
C ALA A 54 0.13 -9.72 0.90
N ARG A 55 0.78 -9.08 -0.08
CA ARG A 55 2.24 -9.14 -0.23
C ARG A 55 2.94 -8.28 0.80
N LEU A 56 4.10 -8.73 1.24
CA LEU A 56 5.06 -7.94 1.99
C LEU A 56 5.93 -7.12 1.03
N PRO A 57 6.52 -6.00 1.49
CA PRO A 57 7.42 -5.19 0.68
C PRO A 57 8.59 -5.99 0.06
N GLY A 58 9.07 -7.02 0.75
CA GLY A 58 10.15 -7.89 0.24
C GLY A 58 9.76 -8.70 -1.01
N GLU A 59 8.48 -8.86 -1.28
CA GLU A 59 7.94 -9.60 -2.44
C GLU A 59 7.67 -8.69 -3.65
N LEU A 60 7.97 -7.39 -3.52
CA LEU A 60 7.81 -6.39 -4.56
C LEU A 60 9.14 -6.11 -5.25
N SER A 61 9.12 -5.97 -6.57
CA SER A 61 10.25 -5.47 -7.33
C SER A 61 10.54 -4.00 -6.98
N GLY A 62 11.75 -3.51 -7.27
CA GLY A 62 12.10 -2.11 -7.01
C GLY A 62 11.16 -1.11 -7.68
N GLY A 63 10.75 -1.39 -8.93
CA GLY A 63 9.79 -0.54 -9.65
C GLY A 63 8.35 -0.65 -9.14
N GLN A 64 7.99 -1.75 -8.46
CA GLN A 64 6.70 -1.88 -7.77
C GLN A 64 6.69 -1.10 -6.45
N LYS A 65 7.83 -1.01 -5.74
CA LYS A 65 7.95 -0.23 -4.50
C LYS A 65 8.01 1.29 -4.74
N GLN A 66 8.48 1.71 -5.91
CA GLN A 66 8.59 3.13 -6.28
C GLN A 66 7.28 3.75 -6.73
N ARG A 67 6.33 2.92 -7.16
CA ARG A 67 4.97 3.30 -7.51
C ARG A 67 4.13 3.40 -6.24
#